data_AF-A0A6A4B2B2-F1
#
_entry.id   AF-A0A6A4B2B2-F1
#
_cell.length_a   1.000
_cell.length_b   1.000
_cell.length_c   1.000
_cell.angle_alpha   90.00
_cell.angle_beta   90.00
_cell.angle_gamma   90.00
#
_symmetry.space_group_name_H-M   'P 1'
#
loop_
_entity.id
_entity.type
_entity.pdbx_description
1 polymer ?
#
loop_
_entity_poly.entity_id
_entity_poly.type
_entity_poly.pdbx_seq_one_letter_code
_entity_poly.pdbx_strand_id
1 'polypeptide(L)'
;MLQSAAGEVQLKVGGYADDSASYVRSEPEVDIILEITGEFALASGLRLNENKTLMIALNPDAIPLLAQLPAPLQVQAVTKLSRYLGIPVGSVPDPTYTWKLARTQLVTRLALATRKTMTADQRSLVVAAVVIPKLLYIGRHQWPSKKLIASFQRMI
;
A
#
# COMPACT_ATOMS: atom_id res chain seq x y z
N MET A 1 -4.13 4.73 21.01
CA MET A 1 -5.17 5.09 21.99
C MET A 1 -5.02 6.58 22.21
N LEU A 2 -5.99 7.37 21.74
CA LEU A 2 -6.00 8.82 21.96
C LEU A 2 -6.91 9.10 23.16
N GLN A 3 -6.44 9.92 24.08
CA GLN A 3 -7.17 10.29 25.28
C GLN A 3 -7.25 11.81 25.35
N SER A 4 -8.46 12.34 25.58
CA SER A 4 -8.70 13.75 25.86
C SER A 4 -9.72 13.89 26.98
N ALA A 5 -10.01 15.12 27.41
CA ALA A 5 -11.10 15.38 28.37
C ALA A 5 -12.48 14.91 27.87
N ALA A 6 -12.63 14.70 26.56
CA ALA A 6 -13.84 14.20 25.93
C ALA A 6 -13.95 12.66 25.89
N GLY A 7 -12.93 11.93 26.35
CA GLY A 7 -12.94 10.48 26.45
C GLY A 7 -11.75 9.79 25.76
N GLU A 8 -11.87 8.49 25.59
CA GLU A 8 -10.83 7.61 25.06
C GLU A 8 -11.28 6.94 23.76
N VAL A 9 -10.47 7.06 22.71
CA VAL A 9 -10.76 6.50 21.39
C VAL A 9 -9.61 5.62 20.91
N GLN A 10 -9.92 4.38 20.55
CA GLN A 10 -8.97 3.49 19.90
C GLN A 10 -8.87 3.80 18.41
N LEU A 11 -7.99 4.75 18.07
CA LEU A 11 -7.66 5.04 16.68
C LEU A 11 -6.86 3.88 16.07
N LYS A 12 -7.43 3.18 15.09
CA LYS A 12 -6.74 2.16 14.29
C LYS A 12 -6.13 2.79 13.05
N VAL A 13 -5.13 3.65 13.25
CA VAL A 13 -4.44 4.35 12.16
C VAL A 13 -3.02 3.83 12.04
N GLY A 14 -2.64 3.46 10.82
CA GLY A 14 -1.25 3.23 10.43
C GLY A 14 -0.81 4.35 9.50
N GLY A 15 0.37 4.90 9.71
CA GLY A 15 0.88 5.99 8.88
C GLY A 15 2.38 5.92 8.67
N TYR A 16 2.83 6.40 7.52
CA TYR A 16 4.23 6.65 7.23
C TYR A 16 4.36 7.99 6.49
N ALA A 17 5.02 8.96 7.11
CA ALA A 17 5.02 10.34 6.65
C ALA A 17 3.60 10.87 6.42
N ASP A 18 3.27 11.36 5.22
CA ASP A 18 1.94 11.84 4.83
C ASP A 18 0.96 10.72 4.42
N ASP A 19 1.46 9.51 4.12
CA ASP A 19 0.63 8.37 3.74
C ASP A 19 0.03 7.69 4.99
N SER A 20 -1.23 7.99 5.27
CA SER A 20 -1.99 7.41 6.39
C SER A 20 -3.12 6.50 5.93
N ALA A 21 -3.42 5.46 6.71
CA ALA A 21 -4.51 4.52 6.52
C ALA A 21 -5.27 4.33 7.83
N SER A 22 -6.59 4.47 7.78
CA SER A 22 -7.49 4.30 8.92
C SER A 22 -8.36 3.06 8.72
N TYR A 23 -8.44 2.20 9.73
CA TYR A 23 -9.31 1.02 9.71
C TYR A 23 -10.60 1.29 10.47
N VAL A 24 -11.70 1.41 9.72
CA VAL A 24 -13.04 1.63 10.24
C VAL A 24 -13.87 0.34 10.22
N ARG A 25 -14.81 0.21 11.14
CA ARG A 25 -15.76 -0.91 11.21
C ARG A 25 -17.04 -0.66 10.41
N SER A 26 -17.45 0.59 10.26
CA SER A 26 -18.73 0.97 9.65
C SER A 26 -18.61 2.31 8.90
N GLU A 27 -19.59 2.61 8.05
CA GLU A 27 -19.64 3.89 7.29
C GLU A 27 -19.64 5.13 8.20
N PRO A 28 -20.40 5.19 9.31
CA PRO A 28 -20.40 6.39 10.17
C PRO A 28 -19.04 6.70 10.81
N GLU A 29 -18.15 5.72 10.97
CA GLU A 29 -16.80 5.98 11.46
C GLU A 29 -15.95 6.75 10.43
N VAL A 30 -16.32 6.72 9.14
CA VAL A 30 -15.67 7.52 8.09
C VAL A 30 -15.92 9.01 8.33
N ASP A 31 -17.17 9.38 8.65
CA ASP A 31 -17.54 10.78 8.95
C ASP A 31 -16.70 11.32 10.11
N ILE A 32 -16.59 10.54 11.18
CA ILE A 32 -15.78 10.90 12.36
C ILE A 32 -14.31 11.11 11.97
N ILE A 33 -13.74 10.24 11.13
CA ILE A 33 -12.35 10.39 10.68
C ILE A 33 -12.19 11.65 9.81
N LEU A 34 -13.15 11.96 8.95
CA LEU A 34 -13.11 13.17 8.12
C LEU A 34 -13.24 14.44 8.96
N GLU A 35 -14.11 14.44 9.97
CA GLU A 35 -14.25 15.56 10.91
C GLU A 35 -12.93 15.81 11.66
N ILE A 36 -12.35 14.76 12.25
CA ILE A 36 -11.05 14.85 12.95
C ILE A 36 -9.94 15.35 12.00
N THR A 37 -9.91 14.83 10.77
CA THR A 37 -8.91 15.24 9.77
C THR A 37 -9.13 16.68 9.34
N GLY A 38 -10.37 17.15 9.29
CA GLY A 38 -10.76 18.54 9.02
C GLY A 38 -10.29 19.49 10.12
N GLU A 39 -10.53 19.16 11.38
CA GLU A 39 -10.02 19.94 12.53
C GLU A 39 -8.49 20.02 12.53
N PHE A 40 -7.81 18.90 12.26
CA PHE A 40 -6.37 18.88 12.12
C PHE A 40 -5.88 19.72 10.94
N ALA A 41 -6.57 19.66 9.80
CA ALA A 41 -6.29 20.47 8.62
C ALA A 41 -6.40 21.97 8.93
N LEU A 42 -7.46 22.38 9.66
CA LEU A 42 -7.64 23.78 10.10
C LEU A 42 -6.51 24.24 11.03
N ALA A 43 -6.11 23.41 11.99
CA ALA A 43 -5.06 23.76 12.95
C ALA A 43 -3.65 23.78 12.34
N SER A 44 -3.36 22.89 11.39
CA SER A 44 -2.03 22.72 10.80
C SER A 44 -1.81 23.49 9.49
N GLY A 45 -2.89 23.94 8.84
CA GLY A 45 -2.85 24.49 7.48
C GLY A 45 -2.66 23.43 6.38
N LEU A 46 -2.63 22.15 6.73
CA LEU A 46 -2.57 21.04 5.77
C LEU A 46 -3.96 20.74 5.19
N ARG A 47 -4.01 19.97 4.10
CA ARG A 47 -5.28 19.52 3.49
C ARG A 47 -5.21 18.06 3.13
N LEU A 48 -6.32 17.35 3.31
CA LEU A 48 -6.47 16.00 2.79
C LEU A 48 -6.47 16.06 1.26
N ASN A 49 -5.71 15.16 0.62
CA ASN A 49 -5.77 15.00 -0.81
C ASN A 49 -6.88 13.99 -1.15
N GLU A 50 -8.10 14.49 -1.34
CA GLU A 50 -9.28 13.69 -1.62
C GLU A 50 -9.10 12.78 -2.85
N ASN A 51 -8.42 13.26 -3.89
CA ASN A 51 -8.13 12.49 -5.12
C ASN A 51 -7.18 11.31 -4.89
N LYS A 52 -6.33 11.39 -3.86
CA LYS A 52 -5.45 10.30 -3.44
C LYS A 52 -6.06 9.45 -2.32
N THR A 53 -7.15 9.89 -1.72
CA THR A 53 -7.81 9.18 -0.62
C THR A 53 -8.63 8.03 -1.20
N LEU A 54 -8.42 6.84 -0.66
CA LEU A 54 -8.97 5.60 -1.19
C LEU A 54 -9.77 4.90 -0.09
N MET A 55 -10.95 4.42 -0.44
CA MET A 55 -11.78 3.62 0.45
C MET A 55 -11.77 2.18 -0.05
N ILE A 56 -11.16 1.28 0.72
CA ILE A 56 -11.03 -0.13 0.36
C ILE A 56 -11.86 -0.95 1.35
N ALA A 57 -12.89 -1.63 0.86
CA ALA A 57 -13.62 -2.59 1.68
C ALA A 57 -12.76 -3.84 1.90
N LEU A 58 -12.45 -4.18 3.14
CA LEU A 58 -11.69 -5.40 3.46
C LEU A 58 -12.52 -6.68 3.30
N ASN A 59 -13.85 -6.56 3.38
CA ASN A 59 -14.79 -7.59 2.98
C ASN A 59 -15.44 -7.20 1.65
N PRO A 60 -15.09 -7.87 0.53
CA PRO A 60 -15.70 -7.61 -0.79
C PRO A 60 -17.23 -7.70 -0.79
N ASP A 61 -17.80 -8.63 -0.02
CA ASP A 61 -19.25 -8.87 0.00
C ASP A 61 -20.02 -7.74 0.67
N ALA A 62 -19.33 -6.88 1.42
CA ALA A 62 -19.93 -5.70 2.03
C ALA A 62 -20.09 -4.54 1.05
N ILE A 63 -19.36 -4.53 -0.09
CA ILE A 63 -19.36 -3.39 -1.03
C ILE A 63 -20.78 -3.00 -1.49
N PRO A 64 -21.68 -3.91 -1.88
CA PRO A 64 -23.04 -3.55 -2.30
C PRO A 64 -23.91 -3.00 -1.16
N LEU A 65 -23.52 -3.25 0.09
CA LEU A 65 -24.25 -2.84 1.29
C LEU A 65 -23.80 -1.46 1.80
N LEU A 66 -22.71 -0.92 1.25
CA LEU A 66 -22.19 0.40 1.58
C LEU A 66 -23.06 1.45 0.87
N ALA A 67 -23.92 2.12 1.63
CA ALA A 67 -25.07 2.84 1.11
C ALA A 67 -24.78 4.32 0.83
N GLN A 68 -23.79 4.92 1.49
CA GLN A 68 -23.40 6.32 1.27
C GLN A 68 -22.09 6.65 2.01
N LEU A 69 -21.02 6.86 1.24
CA LEU A 69 -19.83 7.54 1.73
C LEU A 69 -19.95 9.05 1.50
N PRO A 70 -19.31 9.89 2.34
CA PRO A 70 -19.26 11.33 2.14
C PRO A 70 -18.61 11.68 0.80
N ALA A 71 -19.25 12.53 0.01
CA ALA A 71 -18.66 13.00 -1.24
C ALA A 71 -17.35 13.77 -0.96
N PRO A 72 -16.30 13.60 -1.78
CA PRO A 72 -16.24 12.83 -3.02
C PRO A 72 -15.77 11.38 -2.86
N LEU A 73 -15.66 10.86 -1.63
CA LEU A 73 -15.11 9.52 -1.39
C LEU A 73 -16.03 8.44 -1.98
N GLN A 74 -15.40 7.45 -2.61
CA GLN A 74 -16.09 6.30 -3.18
C GLN A 74 -15.34 5.03 -2.82
N VAL A 75 -16.10 3.97 -2.52
CA VAL A 75 -15.53 2.64 -2.34
C VAL A 75 -14.91 2.20 -3.65
N GLN A 76 -13.66 1.79 -3.59
CA GLN A 76 -12.94 1.23 -4.70
C GLN A 76 -13.63 -0.05 -5.21
N ALA A 77 -13.76 -0.19 -6.53
CA ALA A 77 -14.29 -1.41 -7.13
C ALA A 77 -13.49 -2.65 -6.70
N VAL A 78 -14.17 -3.78 -6.49
CA VAL A 78 -13.60 -5.01 -5.94
C VAL A 78 -12.35 -5.52 -6.68
N THR A 79 -12.30 -5.35 -8.00
CA THR A 79 -11.21 -5.80 -8.87
C THR A 79 -10.08 -4.77 -9.03
N LYS A 80 -10.29 -3.54 -8.59
CA LYS A 80 -9.29 -2.48 -8.74
C LYS A 80 -8.21 -2.67 -7.68
N LEU A 81 -6.95 -2.49 -8.07
CA LEU A 81 -5.83 -2.39 -7.15
C LEU A 81 -5.30 -0.95 -7.14
N SER A 82 -4.98 -0.48 -5.94
CA SER A 82 -4.32 0.79 -5.66
C SER A 82 -2.96 0.53 -5.03
N ARG A 83 -2.24 1.57 -4.58
CA ARG A 83 -0.91 1.41 -3.96
C ARG A 83 -0.87 2.07 -2.60
N TYR A 84 -0.39 1.34 -1.60
CA TYR A 84 -0.03 1.88 -0.29
C TYR A 84 1.40 1.45 0.03
N LEU A 85 2.29 2.42 0.28
CA LEU A 85 3.72 2.20 0.52
C LEU A 85 4.40 1.31 -0.55
N GLY A 86 3.98 1.48 -1.81
CA GLY A 86 4.50 0.73 -2.95
C GLY A 86 4.01 -0.72 -3.08
N ILE A 87 3.06 -1.16 -2.24
CA ILE A 87 2.41 -2.47 -2.31
C ILE A 87 1.02 -2.32 -2.95
N PRO A 88 0.68 -3.15 -3.95
CA PRO A 88 -0.68 -3.22 -4.46
C PRO A 88 -1.67 -3.63 -3.37
N VAL A 89 -2.71 -2.83 -3.16
CA VAL A 89 -3.76 -3.07 -2.16
C VAL A 89 -5.13 -2.92 -2.80
N GLY A 90 -6.10 -3.71 -2.33
CA GLY A 90 -7.48 -3.70 -2.80
C GLY A 90 -8.31 -4.68 -2.00
N SER A 91 -9.61 -4.73 -2.28
CA SER A 91 -10.55 -5.61 -1.57
C SER A 91 -10.22 -7.09 -1.79
N VAL A 92 -9.69 -7.44 -2.96
CA VAL A 92 -9.15 -8.77 -3.25
C VAL A 92 -7.65 -8.62 -3.53
N PRO A 93 -6.76 -9.25 -2.74
CA PRO A 93 -5.34 -9.26 -3.03
C PRO A 93 -5.05 -9.98 -4.36
N ASP A 94 -4.10 -9.46 -5.14
CA ASP A 94 -3.57 -10.16 -6.32
C ASP A 94 -2.07 -10.44 -6.14
N PRO A 95 -1.73 -11.67 -5.70
CA PRO A 95 -0.35 -12.02 -5.52
C PRO A 95 0.47 -12.08 -6.79
N THR A 96 -0.14 -12.54 -7.87
CA THR A 96 0.54 -12.72 -9.14
C THR A 96 0.91 -11.37 -9.73
N TYR A 97 -0.01 -10.41 -9.71
CA TYR A 97 0.24 -9.05 -10.16
C TYR A 97 1.31 -8.36 -9.32
N THR A 98 1.24 -8.48 -7.98
CA THR A 98 2.22 -7.87 -7.08
C THR A 98 3.64 -8.35 -7.36
N TRP A 99 3.82 -9.66 -7.50
CA TRP A 99 5.12 -10.24 -7.83
C TRP A 99 5.57 -9.94 -9.26
N LYS A 100 4.65 -9.85 -10.23
CA LYS A 100 4.94 -9.40 -11.59
C LYS A 100 5.44 -7.96 -11.62
N LEU A 101 4.80 -7.05 -10.89
CA LEU A 101 5.23 -5.66 -10.76
C LEU A 101 6.62 -5.56 -10.11
N ALA A 102 6.86 -6.32 -9.03
CA ALA A 102 8.17 -6.40 -8.39
C ALA A 102 9.26 -6.87 -9.36
N ARG A 103 8.94 -7.88 -10.19
CA ARG A 103 9.83 -8.36 -11.26
C ARG A 103 10.17 -7.26 -12.25
N THR A 104 9.16 -6.57 -12.80
CA THR A 104 9.36 -5.48 -13.77
C THR A 104 10.28 -4.40 -13.20
N GLN A 105 10.00 -3.94 -11.97
CA GLN A 105 10.83 -2.92 -11.30
C GLN A 105 12.27 -3.40 -11.09
N LEU A 106 12.45 -4.67 -10.71
CA LEU A 106 13.77 -5.24 -10.50
C LEU A 106 14.55 -5.36 -11.80
N VAL A 107 13.92 -5.84 -12.88
CA VAL A 107 14.53 -5.92 -14.22
C VAL A 107 15.01 -4.55 -14.68
N THR A 108 14.19 -3.50 -14.54
CA THR A 108 14.60 -2.14 -14.89
C THR A 108 15.81 -1.67 -14.08
N ARG A 109 15.83 -1.91 -12.77
CA ARG A 109 16.97 -1.52 -11.92
C ARG A 109 18.24 -2.30 -12.27
N LEU A 110 18.13 -3.61 -12.53
CA LEU A 110 19.25 -4.45 -12.93
C LEU A 110 19.81 -4.01 -14.29
N ALA A 111 18.95 -3.71 -15.27
CA ALA A 111 19.38 -3.22 -16.58
C ALA A 111 20.16 -1.89 -16.50
N LEU A 112 19.85 -1.03 -15.53
CA LEU A 112 20.63 0.18 -15.26
C LEU A 112 21.95 -0.13 -14.55
N ALA A 113 21.92 -1.05 -13.58
CA ALA A 113 23.10 -1.43 -12.81
C ALA A 113 24.14 -2.17 -13.68
N THR A 114 23.72 -3.02 -14.60
CA THR A 114 24.62 -3.77 -15.51
C THR A 114 25.36 -2.85 -16.48
N ARG A 115 24.80 -1.70 -16.84
CA ARG A 115 25.50 -0.68 -17.64
C ARG A 115 26.66 -0.01 -16.90
N LYS A 116 26.66 -0.05 -15.56
CA LYS A 116 27.65 0.62 -14.70
C LYS A 116 28.59 -0.36 -13.97
N THR A 117 28.28 -1.66 -13.98
CA THR A 117 29.05 -2.68 -13.26
C THR A 117 29.71 -3.62 -14.25
N MET A 118 31.04 -3.70 -14.18
CA MET A 118 31.85 -4.40 -15.18
C MET A 118 32.37 -5.75 -14.66
N THR A 119 32.56 -5.89 -13.34
CA THR A 119 33.11 -7.12 -12.73
C THR A 119 32.05 -8.00 -12.08
N ALA A 120 32.39 -9.27 -11.86
CA ALA A 120 31.52 -10.22 -11.15
C ALA A 120 31.25 -9.77 -9.70
N ASP A 121 32.27 -9.28 -9.00
CA ASP A 121 32.13 -8.80 -7.62
C ASP A 121 31.18 -7.61 -7.52
N GLN A 122 31.29 -6.65 -8.45
CA GLN A 122 30.36 -5.52 -8.52
C GLN A 122 28.91 -5.98 -8.76
N ARG A 123 28.69 -7.00 -9.59
CA ARG A 123 27.36 -7.58 -9.81
C ARG A 123 26.83 -8.29 -8.56
N SER A 124 27.67 -9.00 -7.81
CA SER A 124 27.30 -9.60 -6.53
C SER A 124 26.85 -8.56 -5.50
N LEU A 125 27.53 -7.41 -5.45
CA LEU A 125 27.13 -6.28 -4.60
C LEU A 125 25.76 -5.71 -5.02
N VAL A 126 25.47 -5.63 -6.31
CA VAL A 126 24.14 -5.22 -6.82
C VAL A 126 23.04 -6.19 -6.36
N VAL A 127 23.30 -7.50 -6.38
CA VAL A 127 22.32 -8.48 -5.86
C VAL A 127 22.03 -8.22 -4.38
N ALA A 128 23.07 -8.07 -3.57
CA ALA A 128 22.94 -7.82 -2.13
C ALA A 128 22.22 -6.49 -1.82
N ALA A 129 22.51 -5.42 -2.57
CA ALA A 129 21.98 -4.09 -2.31
C ALA A 129 20.60 -3.82 -2.97
N VAL A 130 20.25 -4.53 -4.05
CA VAL A 130 19.05 -4.22 -4.86
C VAL A 130 18.07 -5.37 -4.91
N VAL A 131 18.53 -6.59 -5.19
CA VAL A 131 17.64 -7.75 -5.39
C VAL A 131 17.07 -8.21 -4.05
N ILE A 132 17.94 -8.54 -3.08
CA ILE A 132 17.52 -9.08 -1.79
C ILE A 132 16.55 -8.13 -1.05
N PRO A 133 16.86 -6.82 -0.89
CA PRO A 133 15.96 -5.92 -0.17
C PRO A 133 14.62 -5.77 -0.87
N LYS A 134 14.59 -5.74 -2.21
CA LYS A 134 13.34 -5.64 -2.97
C LYS A 134 12.46 -6.87 -2.76
N LEU A 135 13.04 -8.08 -2.82
CA LEU A 135 12.28 -9.32 -2.64
C LEU A 135 11.78 -9.46 -1.20
N LEU A 136 12.62 -9.17 -0.19
CA LEU A 136 12.22 -9.21 1.22
C LEU A 136 11.13 -8.19 1.54
N TYR A 137 11.22 -6.98 0.97
CA TYR A 137 10.20 -5.94 1.15
C TYR A 137 8.81 -6.37 0.65
N ILE A 138 8.74 -7.13 -0.45
CA ILE A 138 7.46 -7.67 -0.94
C ILE A 138 7.07 -8.92 -0.14
N GLY A 139 8.03 -9.81 0.13
CA GLY A 139 7.81 -11.07 0.83
C GLY A 139 7.27 -10.91 2.26
N ARG A 140 7.60 -9.81 2.95
CA ARG A 140 7.04 -9.48 4.28
C ARG A 140 5.53 -9.26 4.26
N HIS A 141 4.98 -8.86 3.12
CA HIS A 141 3.56 -8.57 2.95
C HIS A 141 2.82 -9.70 2.25
N GLN A 142 3.52 -10.43 1.38
CA GLN A 142 2.90 -11.46 0.56
C GLN A 142 3.94 -12.47 0.09
N TRP A 143 3.84 -13.70 0.60
CA TRP A 143 4.79 -14.76 0.29
C TRP A 143 4.70 -15.20 -1.19
N PRO A 144 5.83 -15.46 -1.88
CA PRO A 144 5.79 -15.95 -3.26
C PRO A 144 5.40 -17.42 -3.33
N SER A 145 4.69 -17.80 -4.39
CA SER A 145 4.47 -19.21 -4.72
C SER A 145 5.73 -19.83 -5.32
N LYS A 146 5.83 -21.18 -5.30
CA LYS A 146 6.93 -21.91 -5.94
C LYS A 146 7.08 -21.56 -7.42
N LYS A 147 5.96 -21.37 -8.13
CA LYS A 147 5.93 -20.97 -9.55
C LYS A 147 6.56 -19.57 -9.74
N LEU A 148 6.25 -18.64 -8.85
CA LEU A 148 6.83 -17.29 -8.89
C LEU A 148 8.34 -17.34 -8.62
N ILE A 149 8.79 -18.08 -7.59
CA ILE A 149 10.22 -18.26 -7.31
C ILE A 149 10.96 -18.80 -8.54
N ALA A 150 10.44 -19.86 -9.16
CA ALA A 150 11.03 -20.44 -10.37
C ALA A 150 11.10 -19.42 -11.53
N SER A 151 10.12 -18.52 -11.64
CA SER A 151 10.14 -17.47 -12.68
C SER A 151 11.22 -16.40 -12.45
N PHE A 152 11.57 -16.12 -11.18
CA PHE A 152 12.64 -15.19 -10.82
C PHE A 152 14.03 -15.82 -11.00
N GLN A 153 14.17 -17.13 -10.74
CA GLN A 153 15.43 -17.85 -10.98
C GLN A 153 15.82 -17.89 -12.47
N ARG A 154 14.83 -17.92 -13.38
CA ARG A 154 15.05 -17.88 -14.84
C ARG A 154 15.21 -16.46 -15.41
N MET A 155 15.28 -15.44 -14.55
CA MET A 155 15.32 -14.04 -14.97
C MET A 155 16.74 -13.55 -15.35
N ILE A 156 17.77 -14.36 -15.05
CA ILE A 156 19.18 -14.06 -15.26
C ILE A 156 19.74 -15.06 -16.28
#